data_AF-A0A976XJ26-F1
#
_entry.id   AF-A0A976XJ26-F1
#
_cell.length_a   1.000
_cell.length_b   1.000
_cell.length_c   1.000
_cell.angle_alpha   90.00
_cell.angle_beta   90.00
_cell.angle_gamma   90.00
#
_symmetry.space_group_name_H-M   'P 1'
#
loop_
_entity.id
_entity.type
_entity.pdbx_description
1 polymer ?
#
loop_
_entity_poly.entity_id
_entity_poly.type
_entity_poly.pdbx_seq_one_letter_code
_entity_poly.pdbx_strand_id
1 'polypeptide(L)'
;MAITISSDGNLKSRLDLIDPLSRIFISNIPTKFSKAKLKKTCETYGGIEVYVFQDSDCDKGWALVGFTSRRSVKKLIRHIHRNRIAKE
;
A
#
# COMPACT_ATOMS: atom_id res chain seq x y z
N MET A 1 14.06 -28.33 3.13
CA MET A 1 13.75 -26.95 3.58
C MET A 1 12.29 -26.69 3.28
N ALA A 2 11.44 -26.57 4.30
CA ALA A 2 10.02 -26.32 4.13
C ALA A 2 9.70 -24.96 4.75
N ILE A 3 8.98 -24.11 3.99
CA ILE A 3 8.44 -22.87 4.49
C ILE A 3 6.94 -23.09 4.64
N THR A 4 6.47 -23.11 5.88
CA THR A 4 5.05 -23.23 6.23
C THR A 4 4.45 -21.85 6.38
N ILE A 5 3.28 -21.62 5.79
CA ILE A 5 2.52 -20.38 5.88
C ILE A 5 1.17 -20.69 6.52
N SER A 6 0.81 -20.03 7.62
CA SER A 6 -0.55 -20.06 8.18
C SER A 6 -0.82 -18.84 9.09
N SER A 7 -2.02 -18.27 8.91
CA SER A 7 -2.68 -17.15 9.62
C SER A 7 -1.73 -16.02 10.08
N ASP A 8 -1.52 -15.03 9.23
CA ASP A 8 -0.43 -14.06 9.38
C ASP A 8 -0.66 -13.03 10.52
N GLY A 9 -0.53 -13.47 11.77
CA GLY A 9 -0.20 -12.60 12.90
C GLY A 9 1.16 -11.91 12.71
N ASN A 10 1.97 -12.37 11.76
CA ASN A 10 3.26 -11.77 11.40
C ASN A 10 3.09 -10.43 10.66
N LEU A 11 2.08 -10.25 9.80
CA LEU A 11 1.83 -8.99 9.08
C LEU A 11 1.59 -7.86 10.05
N LYS A 12 0.79 -8.13 11.09
CA LYS A 12 0.45 -7.15 12.12
C LYS A 12 1.72 -6.78 12.89
N SER A 13 2.49 -7.77 13.35
CA SER A 13 3.78 -7.54 14.02
C SER A 13 4.79 -6.78 13.15
N ARG A 14 4.92 -7.11 11.86
CA ARG A 14 5.80 -6.39 10.92
C ARG A 14 5.30 -4.99 10.64
N LEU A 15 3.99 -4.78 10.61
CA LEU A 15 3.40 -3.47 10.45
C LEU A 15 3.55 -2.61 11.71
N ASP A 16 3.55 -3.22 12.90
CA ASP A 16 3.84 -2.55 14.18
C ASP A 16 5.33 -2.15 14.29
N LEU A 17 6.23 -2.86 13.59
CA LEU A 17 7.63 -2.45 13.43
C LEU A 17 7.81 -1.31 12.43
N ILE A 18 6.86 -1.11 11.51
CA ILE A 18 6.89 -0.01 10.55
C ILE A 18 6.20 1.20 11.16
N ASP A 19 6.93 2.30 11.15
CA ASP A 19 6.40 3.56 11.63
C ASP A 19 5.06 3.93 10.98
N PRO A 20 4.03 4.33 11.76
CA PRO A 20 2.72 4.66 11.23
C PRO A 20 2.71 5.83 10.22
N LEU A 21 3.71 6.71 10.24
CA LEU A 21 3.86 7.80 9.28
C LEU A 21 4.59 7.35 8.00
N SER A 22 5.15 6.14 7.98
CA SER A 22 5.77 5.50 6.83
C SER A 22 4.82 4.52 6.11
N ARG A 23 3.58 4.35 6.56
CA ARG A 23 2.59 3.47 5.92
C ARG A 23 1.38 4.24 5.41
N ILE A 24 0.77 3.74 4.33
CA ILE A 24 -0.45 4.28 3.74
C ILE A 24 -1.51 3.19 3.61
N PHE A 25 -2.76 3.58 3.84
CA PHE A 25 -3.92 2.76 3.58
C PHE A 25 -4.65 3.29 2.35
N ILE A 26 -4.93 2.41 1.40
CA ILE A 26 -5.59 2.70 0.14
C ILE A 26 -6.90 1.92 0.18
N SER A 27 -8.03 2.62 0.16
CA SER A 27 -9.36 2.02 0.11
C SER A 27 -10.04 2.34 -1.23
N ASN A 28 -11.14 1.65 -1.52
CA ASN A 28 -11.97 1.88 -2.71
C ASN A 28 -11.20 1.61 -4.03
N ILE A 29 -10.37 0.57 -4.03
CA ILE A 29 -9.68 0.10 -5.21
C ILE A 29 -10.69 -0.66 -6.08
N PRO A 30 -10.91 -0.23 -7.34
CA PRO A 30 -11.82 -0.93 -8.23
C PRO A 30 -11.26 -2.31 -8.59
N THR A 31 -12.14 -3.29 -8.76
CA THR A 31 -11.82 -4.69 -9.12
C THR A 31 -10.98 -4.80 -10.39
N LYS A 32 -11.17 -3.86 -11.33
CA LYS A 32 -10.38 -3.79 -12.58
C LYS A 32 -8.93 -3.33 -12.36
N PHE A 33 -8.55 -2.92 -11.15
CA PHE A 33 -7.23 -2.37 -10.88
C PHE A 33 -6.23 -3.47 -10.51
N SER A 34 -5.19 -3.63 -11.33
CA SER A 34 -4.19 -4.66 -11.09
C SER A 34 -3.29 -4.34 -9.88
N LYS A 35 -3.22 -5.27 -8.93
CA LYS A 35 -2.27 -5.29 -7.80
C LYS A 35 -0.84 -4.95 -8.23
N ALA A 36 -0.38 -5.50 -9.36
CA ALA A 36 0.98 -5.28 -9.87
C ALA A 36 1.21 -3.82 -10.27
N LYS A 37 0.19 -3.17 -10.84
CA LYS A 37 0.25 -1.76 -11.26
C LYS A 37 0.27 -0.83 -10.05
N LEU A 38 -0.53 -1.12 -9.02
CA LEU A 38 -0.55 -0.37 -7.76
C LEU A 38 0.82 -0.44 -7.05
N LYS A 39 1.37 -1.65 -6.93
CA LYS A 39 2.70 -1.88 -6.35
C LYS A 39 3.78 -1.11 -7.10
N LYS A 40 3.85 -1.26 -8.43
CA LYS A 40 4.85 -0.57 -9.28
C LYS A 40 4.74 0.96 -9.19
N THR A 41 3.50 1.47 -9.10
CA THR A 41 3.25 2.89 -8.87
C THR A 41 3.82 3.34 -7.53
N CYS A 42 3.55 2.59 -6.45
CA CYS A 42 4.10 2.90 -5.12
C CYS A 42 5.64 2.81 -5.10
N GLU A 43 6.24 1.80 -5.75
CA GLU A 43 7.70 1.61 -5.83
C GLU A 43 8.40 2.80 -6.52
N THR A 44 7.71 3.55 -7.38
CA THR A 44 8.25 4.76 -8.03
C THR A 44 8.50 5.89 -7.03
N TYR A 45 7.76 5.93 -5.91
CA TYR A 45 7.90 6.98 -4.90
C TYR A 45 8.88 6.61 -3.78
N GLY A 46 9.19 5.31 -3.62
CA GLY A 46 10.18 4.81 -2.67
C GLY A 46 10.11 3.30 -2.46
N GLY A 47 11.06 2.78 -1.68
CA GLY A 47 11.13 1.36 -1.34
C GLY A 47 9.92 0.93 -0.50
N ILE A 48 9.26 -0.13 -0.95
CA ILE A 48 8.15 -0.76 -0.23
C ILE A 48 8.71 -1.89 0.62
N GLU A 49 8.44 -1.85 1.92
CA GLU A 49 8.85 -2.85 2.89
C GLU A 49 7.75 -3.89 3.14
N VAL A 50 6.49 -3.43 3.17
CA VAL A 50 5.31 -4.27 3.37
C VAL A 50 4.25 -3.87 2.34
N TYR A 51 3.68 -4.87 1.66
CA TYR A 51 2.62 -4.67 0.68
C TYR A 51 1.52 -5.69 0.89
N VAL A 52 0.37 -5.21 1.35
CA VAL A 52 -0.85 -5.99 1.54
C VAL A 52 -1.86 -5.51 0.52
N PHE A 53 -2.47 -6.44 -0.21
CA PHE A 53 -3.52 -6.13 -1.16
C PHE A 53 -4.62 -7.15 -0.98
N GLN A 54 -5.81 -6.64 -0.72
CA GLN A 54 -7.03 -7.41 -0.63
C GLN A 54 -7.93 -7.01 -1.78
N ASP A 55 -8.15 -7.95 -2.69
CA ASP A 55 -9.18 -7.82 -3.70
C ASP A 55 -10.56 -7.99 -3.04
N SER A 56 -11.55 -7.25 -3.52
CA SER A 56 -12.93 -7.37 -3.08
C SER A 56 -13.84 -7.25 -4.30
N ASP A 57 -14.76 -8.20 -4.44
CA ASP A 57 -15.66 -8.37 -5.58
C ASP A 57 -16.56 -7.14 -5.86
N CYS A 58 -16.74 -6.26 -4.87
CA CYS A 58 -17.67 -5.13 -4.91
C CYS A 58 -16.95 -3.76 -4.93
N ASP A 59 -15.82 -3.63 -5.63
CA ASP A 59 -15.03 -2.38 -5.73
C ASP A 59 -14.64 -1.75 -4.37
N LYS A 60 -14.64 -2.59 -3.33
CA LYS A 60 -14.23 -2.27 -1.95
C LYS A 60 -12.83 -2.81 -1.65
N GLY A 61 -12.05 -3.05 -2.71
CA GLY A 61 -10.68 -3.49 -2.59
C GLY A 61 -9.87 -2.51 -1.75
N TRP A 62 -8.94 -3.03 -0.98
CA TRP A 62 -8.07 -2.21 -0.15
C TRP A 62 -6.63 -2.72 -0.19
N ALA A 63 -5.70 -1.81 -0.01
CA ALA A 63 -4.29 -2.12 0.05
C ALA A 63 -3.62 -1.32 1.17
N LEU A 64 -2.65 -1.95 1.80
CA LEU A 64 -1.81 -1.34 2.80
C LEU A 64 -0.37 -1.40 2.31
N VAL A 65 0.29 -0.25 2.26
CA VAL A 65 1.66 -0.13 1.75
C VAL A 65 2.51 0.52 2.82
N GLY A 66 3.44 -0.25 3.38
CA GLY A 66 4.49 0.23 4.27
C GLY A 66 5.73 0.58 3.47
N PHE A 67 6.19 1.83 3.55
CA PHE A 67 7.43 2.28 2.96
C PHE A 67 8.58 2.20 3.96
N THR A 68 9.80 2.10 3.43
CA THR A 68 11.04 2.20 4.21
C THR A 68 11.30 3.60 4.77
N SER A 69 10.57 4.61 4.30
CA SER A 69 10.81 6.00 4.66
C SER A 69 9.54 6.85 4.64
N ARG A 70 9.36 7.63 5.72
CA ARG A 70 8.31 8.66 5.84
C ARG A 70 8.33 9.68 4.70
N ARG A 71 9.50 9.93 4.10
CA ARG A 71 9.64 10.85 2.96
C ARG A 71 8.92 10.34 1.71
N SER A 72 8.91 9.04 1.48
CA SER A 72 8.23 8.39 0.35
C SER A 72 6.72 8.59 0.44
N VAL A 73 6.16 8.43 1.65
CA VAL A 73 4.75 8.70 1.95
C VAL A 73 4.39 10.16 1.68
N LYS A 74 5.18 11.11 2.18
CA LYS A 74 4.94 12.55 1.92
C LYS A 74 4.99 12.92 0.44
N LYS A 75 5.91 12.31 -0.33
CA LYS A 75 5.98 12.51 -1.80
C LYS A 75 4.73 11.99 -2.49
N LEU A 76 4.31 10.76 -2.14
CA LEU A 76 3.13 10.12 -2.72
C LEU A 76 1.86 10.91 -2.39
N ILE A 77 1.65 11.29 -1.12
CA ILE A 77 0.50 12.10 -0.71
C ILE A 77 0.47 13.43 -1.45
N ARG A 78 1.60 14.15 -1.53
CA ARG A 78 1.68 15.42 -2.25
C ARG A 78 1.33 15.27 -3.73
N HIS A 79 1.77 14.18 -4.37
CA HIS A 79 1.48 13.92 -5.77
C HIS A 79 0.00 13.58 -6.00
N ILE A 80 -0.58 12.70 -5.17
CA ILE A 80 -2.00 12.33 -5.26
C ILE A 80 -2.90 13.53 -4.98
N HIS A 81 -2.60 14.33 -3.96
CA HIS A 81 -3.40 15.50 -3.60
C HIS A 81 -3.39 16.53 -4.73
N ARG A 82 -2.22 16.79 -5.33
CA ARG A 82 -2.09 17.66 -6.51
C ARG A 82 -2.89 17.15 -7.72
N ASN A 83 -2.96 15.83 -7.92
CA ASN A 83 -3.70 15.23 -9.03
C ASN A 83 -5.22 15.19 -8.79
N ARG A 84 -5.69 15.26 -7.53
CA ARG A 84 -7.11 15.34 -7.18
C ARG A 84 -7.70 16.73 -7.44
N ILE A 85 -6.92 17.79 -7.23
CA ILE A 85 -7.37 19.18 -7.40
C ILE A 85 -7.38 19.60 -8.88
N ALA A 86 -6.56 18.95 -9.72
CA ALA A 86 -6.46 19.27 -11.15
C ALA A 86 -7.58 18.65 -12.02
N LYS A 87 -8.65 18.13 -11.41
CA LYS A 87 -9.79 17.50 -12.11
C LYS A 87 -11.14 18.15 -11.79
N GLU A 88 -11.12 19.37 -11.25
CA GLU A 88 -12.30 20.25 -11.17
C GLU A 88 -12.30 21.24 -12.33
#